data_AF-A0A1V2AZM4-F1
#
_entry.id   AF-A0A1V2AZM4-F1
#
_cell.length_a   1.000
_cell.length_b   1.000
_cell.length_c   1.000
_cell.angle_alpha   90.00
_cell.angle_beta   90.00
_cell.angle_gamma   90.00
#
_symmetry.space_group_name_H-M   'P 1'
#
loop_
_entity.id
_entity.type
_entity.pdbx_description
1 polymer ?
#
loop_
_entity_poly.entity_id
_entity_poly.type
_entity_poly.pdbx_seq_one_letter_code
_entity_poly.pdbx_strand_id
1 'polypeptide(L)'
;MKSPCLLLAALCLTVSAAAQTICIAHVNMIDVKKNVTLPDQTIIITKDRIVTTGPANKVKAPADATVIDGTGKYIMPGMTDAHIHFFQSGGLYTRPDAINLTNYHPYQKDQDYVKANLSDLMARYLACGITSVIDVGGPMANFEIRDRANSDSAAPTTWVTGPLVSTYLPQRLDEKDPPIVKVTSPEEAKRQVQKELPYKPDFIKIWYIVYSGHKADSTLPIVKAAIAESHANGLKVAVHATQYETARLAVAAGADILVHSVDDAVMDGGMLKMLKDKHILYIPTLRVMDGYYRAMIQRQPFTTHELAYSDPFMLGTLTDLLHMPEAYDYKAARGFIHVPNKADTIMATNLKLAQDAGVLVAAGTDAGNIGTLHASSFLEDLLAMQKVGLSNAEIIKDATLNAAIGFGKEKDYGSIEKGKIADLILLEKDPLLDLNVLGNVSMTIHNGKIFTKEKLLPVTPEILAQQQLNAYNAGNLEAFLAPYSDSVKIYDQASGKLLLEGKEAMRKSYGPLFKAAPELHCQVVKRIVAGNTVVDEERVTGIKDKALTAVVIYTIDHDKIVKVAMAM
;
A
#
# COMPACT_ATOMS: atom_id res chain seq x y z
N MET A 1 -42.56 23.90 61.22
CA MET A 1 -41.68 24.32 60.12
C MET A 1 -41.36 23.10 59.26
N LYS A 2 -42.02 22.95 58.11
CA LYS A 2 -41.74 21.91 57.11
C LYS A 2 -41.35 22.65 55.83
N SER A 3 -40.07 22.60 55.44
CA SER A 3 -39.57 23.23 54.22
C SER A 3 -39.87 22.32 53.02
N PRO A 4 -40.44 22.83 51.92
CA PRO A 4 -40.65 22.05 50.71
C PRO A 4 -39.37 22.02 49.87
N CYS A 5 -38.97 20.82 49.45
CA CYS A 5 -37.87 20.58 48.53
C CYS A 5 -38.35 20.84 47.10
N LEU A 6 -37.82 21.85 46.43
CA LEU A 6 -38.06 22.12 45.01
C LEU A 6 -37.19 21.18 44.16
N LEU A 7 -37.82 20.29 43.38
CA LEU A 7 -37.17 19.59 42.27
C LEU A 7 -36.98 20.58 41.11
N LEU A 8 -35.73 20.91 40.77
CA LEU A 8 -35.39 21.51 39.48
C LEU A 8 -35.28 20.38 38.44
N ALA A 9 -36.21 20.34 37.49
CA ALA A 9 -36.06 19.52 36.29
C ALA A 9 -35.07 20.21 35.34
N ALA A 10 -33.87 19.64 35.20
CA ALA A 10 -32.91 20.08 34.19
C ALA A 10 -33.39 19.61 32.80
N LEU A 11 -33.82 20.56 31.97
CA LEU A 11 -34.08 20.34 30.55
C LEU A 11 -32.74 20.12 29.85
N CYS A 12 -32.35 18.87 29.61
CA CYS A 12 -31.25 18.55 28.70
C CYS A 12 -31.70 18.86 27.27
N LEU A 13 -31.34 20.04 26.76
CA LEU A 13 -31.36 20.34 25.33
C LEU A 13 -30.32 19.46 24.64
N THR A 14 -30.74 18.33 24.09
CA THR A 14 -29.95 17.57 23.14
C THR A 14 -29.83 18.40 21.86
N VAL A 15 -28.72 19.13 21.71
CA VAL A 15 -28.33 19.65 20.40
C VAL A 15 -28.04 18.44 19.53
N SER A 16 -29.00 18.09 18.67
CA SER A 16 -28.74 17.14 17.59
C SER A 16 -27.59 17.73 16.77
N ALA A 17 -26.42 17.09 16.79
CA ALA A 17 -25.34 17.44 15.89
C ALA A 17 -25.86 17.22 14.46
N ALA A 18 -26.28 18.31 13.80
CA ALA A 18 -26.67 18.27 12.42
C ALA A 18 -25.49 17.68 11.63
N ALA A 19 -25.75 16.65 10.84
CA ALA A 19 -24.71 16.01 10.05
C ALA A 19 -24.05 17.04 9.14
N GLN A 20 -22.74 17.21 9.26
CA GLN A 20 -21.98 18.16 8.46
C GLN A 20 -22.17 17.82 6.97
N THR A 21 -22.73 18.76 6.22
CA THR A 21 -22.83 18.67 4.76
C THR A 21 -21.55 19.25 4.16
N ILE A 22 -20.96 18.58 3.18
CA ILE A 22 -19.80 19.05 2.43
C ILE A 22 -20.25 19.33 0.99
N CYS A 23 -19.80 20.46 0.45
CA CYS A 23 -20.00 20.83 -0.94
C CYS A 23 -18.64 21.04 -1.61
N ILE A 24 -18.30 20.20 -2.58
CA ILE A 24 -17.12 20.40 -3.43
C ILE A 24 -17.61 21.12 -4.67
N ALA A 25 -17.27 22.40 -4.83
CA ALA A 25 -17.77 23.26 -5.91
C ALA A 25 -16.72 23.47 -7.01
N HIS A 26 -17.17 23.68 -8.24
CA HIS A 26 -16.32 24.08 -9.40
C HIS A 26 -15.15 23.12 -9.72
N VAL A 27 -15.32 21.83 -9.47
CA VAL A 27 -14.27 20.83 -9.66
C VAL A 27 -14.38 20.12 -11.02
N ASN A 28 -13.24 19.72 -11.59
CA ASN A 28 -13.23 18.83 -12.76
C ASN A 28 -13.38 17.38 -12.29
N MET A 29 -14.47 16.70 -12.64
CA MET A 29 -14.78 15.36 -12.14
C MET A 29 -14.38 14.26 -13.13
N ILE A 30 -13.57 13.30 -12.68
CA ILE A 30 -13.21 12.12 -13.47
C ILE A 30 -14.34 11.10 -13.41
N ASP A 31 -15.04 10.92 -14.53
CA ASP A 31 -16.07 9.89 -14.68
C ASP A 31 -15.42 8.59 -15.18
N VAL A 32 -15.09 7.70 -14.24
CA VAL A 32 -14.45 6.40 -14.51
C VAL A 32 -15.33 5.40 -15.27
N LYS A 33 -16.63 5.67 -15.44
CA LYS A 33 -17.52 4.83 -16.27
C LYS A 33 -17.46 5.26 -17.73
N LYS A 34 -17.34 6.56 -17.97
CA LYS A 34 -17.25 7.15 -19.31
C LYS A 34 -15.82 7.39 -19.77
N ASN A 35 -14.83 7.26 -18.89
CA ASN A 35 -13.42 7.50 -19.15
C ASN A 35 -13.14 8.95 -19.62
N VAL A 36 -13.81 9.93 -19.01
CA VAL A 36 -13.69 11.36 -19.39
C VAL A 36 -13.63 12.26 -18.16
N THR A 37 -13.04 13.45 -18.34
CA THR A 37 -13.15 14.56 -17.39
C THR A 37 -14.40 15.38 -17.69
N LEU A 38 -15.29 15.52 -16.69
CA LEU A 38 -16.45 16.40 -16.72
C LEU A 38 -16.08 17.74 -16.06
N PRO A 39 -16.02 18.85 -16.81
CA PRO A 39 -15.59 20.13 -16.26
C PRO A 39 -16.67 20.79 -15.39
N ASP A 40 -16.25 21.63 -14.44
CA ASP A 40 -17.10 22.52 -13.64
C ASP A 40 -18.33 21.81 -13.02
N GLN A 41 -18.06 20.84 -12.15
CA GLN A 41 -19.05 20.08 -11.41
C GLN A 41 -19.12 20.51 -9.95
N THR A 42 -20.27 20.25 -9.34
CA THR A 42 -20.50 20.35 -7.89
C THR A 42 -20.92 18.98 -7.35
N ILE A 43 -20.36 18.59 -6.20
CA ILE A 43 -20.66 17.35 -5.48
C ILE A 43 -21.13 17.71 -4.07
N ILE A 44 -22.29 17.21 -3.68
CA ILE A 44 -22.84 17.38 -2.32
C ILE A 44 -22.78 16.06 -1.57
N ILE A 45 -22.20 16.10 -0.39
CA ILE A 45 -22.02 14.96 0.51
C ILE A 45 -22.73 15.29 1.82
N THR A 46 -23.50 14.34 2.33
CA THR A 46 -24.11 14.44 3.67
C THR A 46 -23.83 13.16 4.41
N LYS A 47 -23.28 13.26 5.62
CA LYS A 47 -22.72 12.12 6.36
C LYS A 47 -21.63 11.44 5.52
N ASP A 48 -21.84 10.17 5.18
CA ASP A 48 -20.93 9.31 4.44
C ASP A 48 -21.29 9.20 2.95
N ARG A 49 -22.36 9.85 2.47
CA ARG A 49 -22.94 9.57 1.15
C ARG A 49 -22.96 10.77 0.23
N ILE A 50 -22.75 10.49 -1.06
CA ILE A 50 -22.97 11.44 -2.15
C ILE A 50 -24.48 11.62 -2.36
N VAL A 51 -24.99 12.81 -2.10
CA VAL A 51 -26.42 13.14 -2.23
C VAL A 51 -26.78 13.57 -3.65
N THR A 52 -25.91 14.38 -4.27
CA THR A 52 -26.10 14.84 -5.65
C THR A 52 -24.77 15.27 -6.27
N THR A 53 -24.67 15.12 -7.59
CA THR A 53 -23.57 15.63 -8.41
C THR A 53 -24.13 16.21 -9.70
N GLY A 54 -23.43 17.17 -10.29
CA GLY A 54 -23.77 17.71 -11.61
C GLY A 54 -23.11 19.05 -11.90
N PRO A 55 -23.39 19.66 -13.07
CA PRO A 55 -22.82 20.95 -13.45
C PRO A 55 -23.04 22.02 -12.37
N ALA A 56 -22.01 22.83 -12.09
CA ALA A 56 -22.03 23.79 -10.98
C ALA A 56 -23.16 24.83 -11.11
N ASN A 57 -23.55 25.17 -12.34
CA ASN A 57 -24.70 26.05 -12.60
C ASN A 57 -26.08 25.43 -12.30
N LYS A 58 -26.16 24.11 -12.07
CA LYS A 58 -27.40 23.37 -11.76
C LYS A 58 -27.48 22.90 -10.32
N VAL A 59 -26.35 22.62 -9.67
CA VAL A 59 -26.28 22.12 -8.30
C VAL A 59 -25.77 23.22 -7.37
N LYS A 60 -26.64 23.70 -6.49
CA LYS A 60 -26.31 24.77 -5.54
C LYS A 60 -25.86 24.20 -4.20
N ALA A 61 -24.84 24.82 -3.62
CA ALA A 61 -24.40 24.52 -2.26
C ALA A 61 -25.53 24.80 -1.24
N PRO A 62 -25.84 23.86 -0.33
CA PRO A 62 -26.68 24.13 0.83
C PRO A 62 -26.07 25.23 1.71
N ALA A 63 -26.92 26.04 2.36
CA ALA A 63 -26.48 27.21 3.13
C ALA A 63 -25.59 26.86 4.35
N ASP A 64 -25.73 25.65 4.88
CA ASP A 64 -25.00 25.10 6.03
C ASP A 64 -23.81 24.21 5.62
N ALA A 65 -23.54 24.07 4.31
CA ALA A 65 -22.47 23.22 3.83
C ALA A 65 -21.08 23.82 4.08
N THR A 66 -20.13 22.96 4.48
CA THR A 66 -18.70 23.28 4.36
C THR A 66 -18.32 23.24 2.89
N VAL A 67 -17.99 24.39 2.31
CA VAL A 67 -17.65 24.51 0.89
C VAL A 67 -16.14 24.33 0.69
N ILE A 68 -15.78 23.41 -0.19
CA ILE A 68 -14.43 23.22 -0.72
C ILE A 68 -14.44 23.76 -2.16
N ASP A 69 -13.58 24.74 -2.42
CA ASP A 69 -13.36 25.25 -3.78
C ASP A 69 -12.44 24.30 -4.55
N GLY A 70 -12.98 23.67 -5.58
CA GLY A 70 -12.29 22.76 -6.48
C GLY A 70 -11.84 23.43 -7.78
N THR A 71 -11.93 24.76 -7.90
CA THR A 71 -11.53 25.48 -9.12
C THR A 71 -10.12 25.11 -9.56
N GLY A 72 -9.98 24.64 -10.79
CA GLY A 72 -8.69 24.20 -11.37
C GLY A 72 -8.20 22.83 -10.90
N LYS A 73 -8.89 22.21 -9.93
CA LYS A 73 -8.56 20.88 -9.37
C LYS A 73 -9.39 19.79 -10.03
N TYR A 74 -9.00 18.55 -9.77
CA TYR A 74 -9.62 17.34 -10.30
C TYR A 74 -10.05 16.43 -9.17
N ILE A 75 -11.20 15.79 -9.30
CA ILE A 75 -11.71 14.83 -8.32
C ILE A 75 -12.03 13.51 -8.99
N MET A 76 -11.63 12.42 -8.34
CA MET A 76 -11.95 11.05 -8.78
C MET A 76 -12.36 10.19 -7.58
N PRO A 77 -12.96 9.00 -7.79
CA PRO A 77 -13.19 8.05 -6.71
C PRO A 77 -11.88 7.72 -5.99
N GLY A 78 -11.96 7.46 -4.68
CA GLY A 78 -10.84 6.90 -3.92
C GLY A 78 -10.40 5.56 -4.48
N MET A 79 -9.11 5.30 -4.43
CA MET A 79 -8.51 4.11 -5.00
C MET A 79 -8.68 2.90 -4.08
N THR A 80 -8.66 1.71 -4.68
CA THR A 80 -8.66 0.42 -3.99
C THR A 80 -7.37 -0.32 -4.27
N ASP A 81 -6.59 -0.64 -3.24
CA ASP A 81 -5.53 -1.63 -3.36
C ASP A 81 -6.15 -3.03 -3.21
N ALA A 82 -6.31 -3.72 -4.34
CA ALA A 82 -7.08 -4.94 -4.43
C ALA A 82 -6.39 -6.18 -3.84
N HIS A 83 -5.12 -6.07 -3.43
CA HIS A 83 -4.38 -7.18 -2.84
C HIS A 83 -3.25 -6.68 -1.93
N ILE A 84 -3.38 -6.90 -0.64
CA ILE A 84 -2.33 -6.64 0.38
C ILE A 84 -2.27 -7.78 1.42
N HIS A 85 -1.31 -7.71 2.35
CA HIS A 85 -1.15 -8.64 3.47
C HIS A 85 -0.74 -7.93 4.78
N PHE A 86 -1.66 -7.78 5.74
CA PHE A 86 -1.38 -7.15 7.04
C PHE A 86 -0.48 -7.95 7.98
N PHE A 87 -0.26 -9.23 7.70
CA PHE A 87 0.64 -10.05 8.51
C PHE A 87 2.11 -9.86 8.14
N GLN A 88 2.38 -8.96 7.19
CA GLN A 88 3.68 -8.67 6.63
C GLN A 88 3.90 -7.16 6.60
N SER A 89 5.14 -6.69 6.73
CA SER A 89 5.45 -5.25 6.84
C SER A 89 5.89 -4.60 5.54
N GLY A 90 6.24 -5.41 4.54
CA GLY A 90 6.94 -4.98 3.32
C GLY A 90 8.47 -4.90 3.48
N GLY A 91 8.97 -4.95 4.72
CA GLY A 91 10.40 -4.89 5.04
C GLY A 91 11.14 -6.18 4.71
N LEU A 92 12.46 -6.16 4.90
CA LEU A 92 13.35 -7.29 4.57
C LEU A 92 13.04 -8.57 5.37
N TYR A 93 12.54 -8.43 6.60
CA TYR A 93 12.41 -9.53 7.56
C TYR A 93 11.06 -10.25 7.53
N THR A 94 10.16 -9.81 6.65
CA THR A 94 8.74 -10.21 6.68
C THR A 94 8.47 -11.60 6.10
N ARG A 95 9.46 -12.18 5.39
CA ARG A 95 9.34 -13.48 4.70
C ARG A 95 10.53 -14.39 5.01
N PRO A 96 10.56 -15.04 6.20
CA PRO A 96 11.64 -15.95 6.60
C PRO A 96 11.74 -17.20 5.73
N ASP A 97 10.70 -17.50 4.94
CA ASP A 97 10.66 -18.55 3.94
C ASP A 97 11.35 -18.17 2.61
N ALA A 98 11.50 -16.86 2.34
CA ALA A 98 12.21 -16.34 1.16
C ALA A 98 13.69 -16.05 1.43
N ILE A 99 13.99 -15.32 2.51
CA ILE A 99 15.35 -15.10 3.02
C ILE A 99 15.37 -15.31 4.53
N ASN A 100 16.12 -16.30 4.99
CA ASN A 100 16.11 -16.67 6.40
C ASN A 100 17.04 -15.76 7.23
N LEU A 101 16.46 -14.71 7.81
CA LEU A 101 17.15 -13.74 8.67
C LEU A 101 16.72 -13.82 10.13
N THR A 102 16.10 -14.92 10.57
CA THR A 102 15.51 -15.03 11.92
C THR A 102 16.54 -14.92 13.05
N ASN A 103 17.82 -15.15 12.76
CA ASN A 103 18.92 -14.93 13.71
C ASN A 103 19.22 -13.44 13.96
N TYR A 104 18.86 -12.57 13.02
CA TYR A 104 19.03 -11.12 13.11
C TYR A 104 17.74 -10.45 13.59
N HIS A 105 16.61 -10.86 13.00
CA HIS A 105 15.29 -10.32 13.32
C HIS A 105 14.26 -11.45 13.33
N PRO A 106 13.75 -11.86 14.51
CA PRO A 106 12.70 -12.87 14.60
C PRO A 106 11.44 -12.45 13.83
N TYR A 107 10.81 -13.38 13.13
CA TYR A 107 9.60 -13.14 12.33
C TYR A 107 8.47 -12.51 13.17
N GLN A 108 8.24 -12.99 14.39
CA GLN A 108 7.23 -12.43 15.29
C GLN A 108 7.40 -10.93 15.54
N LYS A 109 8.64 -10.40 15.56
CA LYS A 109 8.87 -8.96 15.75
C LYS A 109 8.33 -8.13 14.58
N ASP A 110 8.38 -8.66 13.36
CA ASP A 110 7.83 -8.00 12.17
C ASP A 110 6.30 -7.93 12.26
N GLN A 111 5.67 -9.05 12.61
CA GLN A 111 4.22 -9.11 12.81
C GLN A 111 3.75 -8.21 13.97
N ASP A 112 4.49 -8.19 15.07
CA ASP A 112 4.19 -7.34 16.22
C ASP A 112 4.35 -5.85 15.86
N TYR A 113 5.33 -5.52 15.01
CA TYR A 113 5.51 -4.17 14.49
C TYR A 113 4.28 -3.71 13.70
N VAL A 114 3.77 -4.52 12.77
CA VAL A 114 2.58 -4.15 11.99
C VAL A 114 1.36 -3.99 12.88
N LYS A 115 1.15 -4.89 13.86
CA LYS A 115 0.04 -4.79 14.82
C LYS A 115 0.12 -3.53 15.69
N ALA A 116 1.33 -3.19 16.16
CA ALA A 116 1.56 -2.01 16.99
C ALA A 116 1.39 -0.69 16.21
N ASN A 117 1.75 -0.69 14.92
CA ASN A 117 1.73 0.48 14.05
C ASN A 117 0.56 0.50 13.05
N LEU A 118 -0.47 -0.33 13.27
CA LEU A 118 -1.61 -0.48 12.36
C LEU A 118 -2.27 0.86 12.02
N SER A 119 -2.42 1.77 12.98
CA SER A 119 -3.05 3.07 12.73
C SER A 119 -2.20 3.97 11.82
N ASP A 120 -0.86 3.95 11.95
CA ASP A 120 0.04 4.66 11.02
C ASP A 120 -0.01 4.03 9.62
N LEU A 121 0.04 2.69 9.55
CA LEU A 121 -0.09 1.93 8.32
C LEU A 121 -1.36 2.31 7.54
N MET A 122 -2.50 2.34 8.23
CA MET A 122 -3.80 2.68 7.66
C MET A 122 -3.88 4.14 7.23
N ALA A 123 -3.31 5.06 8.01
CA ALA A 123 -3.26 6.47 7.65
C ALA A 123 -2.44 6.73 6.37
N ARG A 124 -1.38 5.94 6.13
CA ARG A 124 -0.58 6.01 4.89
C ARG A 124 -1.38 5.65 3.64
N TYR A 125 -2.28 4.67 3.70
CA TYR A 125 -3.18 4.36 2.59
C TYR A 125 -4.06 5.56 2.25
N LEU A 126 -4.73 6.14 3.25
CA LEU A 126 -5.54 7.34 3.04
C LEU A 126 -4.70 8.52 2.52
N ALA A 127 -3.45 8.67 2.98
CA ALA A 127 -2.55 9.74 2.53
C ALA A 127 -2.13 9.56 1.07
N CYS A 128 -2.13 8.33 0.56
CA CYS A 128 -1.92 7.98 -0.84
C CYS A 128 -3.22 7.95 -1.65
N GLY A 129 -4.37 8.34 -1.07
CA GLY A 129 -5.67 8.34 -1.75
C GLY A 129 -6.32 6.97 -1.90
N ILE A 130 -5.82 5.96 -1.19
CA ILE A 130 -6.36 4.60 -1.17
C ILE A 130 -7.37 4.53 -0.03
N THR A 131 -8.67 4.55 -0.37
CA THR A 131 -9.78 4.56 0.60
C THR A 131 -10.31 3.17 0.90
N SER A 132 -9.86 2.16 0.14
CA SER A 132 -10.21 0.77 0.39
C SER A 132 -9.00 -0.15 0.17
N VAL A 133 -8.90 -1.19 0.98
CA VAL A 133 -7.84 -2.19 0.89
C VAL A 133 -8.42 -3.60 1.06
N ILE A 134 -7.82 -4.55 0.37
CA ILE A 134 -8.27 -5.95 0.39
C ILE A 134 -7.11 -6.83 0.79
N ASP A 135 -7.18 -7.37 1.99
CA ASP A 135 -6.23 -8.38 2.45
C ASP A 135 -6.64 -9.75 1.89
N VAL A 136 -5.80 -10.29 1.02
CA VAL A 136 -6.08 -11.55 0.29
C VAL A 136 -5.29 -12.71 0.90
N GLY A 137 -5.11 -12.68 2.22
CA GLY A 137 -4.56 -13.80 2.96
C GLY A 137 -3.85 -13.39 4.24
N GLY A 138 -4.11 -14.07 5.34
CA GLY A 138 -3.38 -13.86 6.58
C GLY A 138 -3.94 -14.67 7.75
N PRO A 139 -3.40 -14.50 8.96
CA PRO A 139 -3.82 -15.25 10.14
C PRO A 139 -5.28 -14.95 10.54
N MET A 140 -5.86 -15.72 11.46
CA MET A 140 -7.21 -15.46 11.96
C MET A 140 -7.33 -14.06 12.60
N ALA A 141 -6.23 -13.53 13.14
CA ALA A 141 -6.16 -12.16 13.67
C ALA A 141 -6.51 -11.07 12.62
N ASN A 142 -6.47 -11.36 11.32
CA ASN A 142 -6.85 -10.39 10.29
C ASN A 142 -8.33 -9.99 10.37
N PHE A 143 -9.22 -10.85 10.86
CA PHE A 143 -10.63 -10.48 11.09
C PHE A 143 -10.76 -9.40 12.16
N GLU A 144 -9.94 -9.44 13.21
CA GLU A 144 -9.91 -8.40 14.24
C GLU A 144 -9.31 -7.09 13.70
N ILE A 145 -8.29 -7.19 12.84
CA ILE A 145 -7.72 -6.04 12.12
C ILE A 145 -8.79 -5.36 11.27
N ARG A 146 -9.56 -6.13 10.48
CA ARG A 146 -10.69 -5.63 9.69
C ARG A 146 -11.68 -4.87 10.56
N ASP A 147 -12.14 -5.49 11.65
CA ASP A 147 -13.19 -4.91 12.49
C ASP A 147 -12.70 -3.62 13.16
N ARG A 148 -11.43 -3.59 13.59
CA ARG A 148 -10.78 -2.37 14.12
C ARG A 148 -10.68 -1.28 13.05
N ALA A 149 -10.16 -1.61 11.87
CA ALA A 149 -9.99 -0.65 10.77
C ALA A 149 -11.34 -0.05 10.34
N ASN A 150 -12.37 -0.86 10.15
CA ASN A 150 -13.70 -0.39 9.75
C ASN A 150 -14.44 0.40 10.84
N SER A 151 -13.97 0.35 12.09
CA SER A 151 -14.47 1.21 13.17
C SER A 151 -13.73 2.55 13.29
N ASP A 152 -12.55 2.66 12.66
CA ASP A 152 -11.70 3.84 12.68
C ASP A 152 -11.87 4.63 11.38
N SER A 153 -12.44 5.83 11.47
CA SER A 153 -12.64 6.65 10.27
C SER A 153 -11.35 7.16 9.63
N ALA A 154 -10.21 7.07 10.32
CA ALA A 154 -8.89 7.39 9.78
C ALA A 154 -8.16 6.16 9.20
N ALA A 155 -8.88 5.05 9.00
CA ALA A 155 -8.39 3.88 8.27
C ALA A 155 -9.24 3.65 7.01
N PRO A 156 -8.65 3.11 5.93
CA PRO A 156 -9.40 2.73 4.74
C PRO A 156 -10.41 1.63 5.07
N THR A 157 -11.50 1.58 4.30
CA THR A 157 -12.42 0.45 4.36
C THR A 157 -11.66 -0.83 4.01
N THR A 158 -11.73 -1.79 4.91
CA THR A 158 -10.92 -3.00 4.86
C THR A 158 -11.83 -4.21 4.67
N TRP A 159 -11.49 -5.05 3.69
CA TRP A 159 -12.08 -6.37 3.51
C TRP A 159 -10.99 -7.41 3.58
N VAL A 160 -11.29 -8.55 4.19
CA VAL A 160 -10.26 -9.58 4.44
C VAL A 160 -10.79 -10.97 4.10
N THR A 161 -9.89 -11.83 3.67
CA THR A 161 -10.07 -13.27 3.79
C THR A 161 -9.74 -13.69 5.23
N GLY A 162 -9.38 -14.95 5.46
CA GLY A 162 -8.60 -15.36 6.62
C GLY A 162 -7.37 -16.15 6.16
N PRO A 163 -6.99 -17.21 6.90
CA PRO A 163 -5.91 -18.10 6.49
C PRO A 163 -6.15 -18.72 5.13
N LEU A 164 -5.10 -18.83 4.32
CA LEU A 164 -5.21 -19.42 3.00
C LEU A 164 -5.41 -20.93 3.11
N VAL A 165 -6.44 -21.47 2.45
CA VAL A 165 -6.58 -22.92 2.23
C VAL A 165 -5.52 -23.34 1.23
N SER A 166 -4.59 -24.20 1.60
CA SER A 166 -3.41 -24.45 0.77
C SER A 166 -3.14 -25.93 0.51
N THR A 167 -2.65 -26.21 -0.70
CA THR A 167 -2.08 -27.52 -1.06
C THR A 167 -0.60 -27.65 -0.67
N TYR A 168 0.00 -26.55 -0.19
CA TYR A 168 1.40 -26.41 0.16
C TYR A 168 1.58 -25.66 1.48
N LEU A 169 2.57 -26.03 2.29
CA LEU A 169 2.96 -25.23 3.45
C LEU A 169 4.40 -24.75 3.25
N PRO A 170 4.65 -23.43 3.20
CA PRO A 170 6.00 -22.92 3.25
C PRO A 170 6.65 -23.32 4.57
N GLN A 171 7.94 -23.64 4.50
CA GLN A 171 8.71 -23.81 5.73
C GLN A 171 8.77 -22.48 6.47
N ARG A 172 8.72 -22.51 7.82
CA ARG A 172 8.90 -21.34 8.71
C ARG A 172 7.75 -20.32 8.74
N LEU A 173 6.59 -20.64 8.16
CA LEU A 173 5.34 -19.89 8.37
C LEU A 173 4.29 -20.71 9.16
N ASP A 174 4.68 -21.90 9.64
CA ASP A 174 3.85 -22.83 10.42
C ASP A 174 3.99 -22.51 11.92
N GLU A 175 3.25 -21.52 12.38
CA GLU A 175 3.17 -21.10 13.78
C GLU A 175 1.75 -21.30 14.34
N LYS A 176 1.48 -20.84 15.57
CA LYS A 176 0.21 -21.08 16.28
C LYS A 176 -1.03 -20.50 15.54
N ASP A 177 -0.86 -19.38 14.84
CA ASP A 177 -1.90 -18.74 14.03
C ASP A 177 -1.33 -18.51 12.61
N PRO A 178 -1.21 -19.58 11.80
CA PRO A 178 -0.48 -19.50 10.56
C PRO A 178 -1.32 -18.77 9.50
N PRO A 179 -0.71 -17.90 8.68
CA PRO A 179 -1.42 -17.25 7.58
C PRO A 179 -1.84 -18.25 6.50
N ILE A 180 -1.22 -19.42 6.45
CA ILE A 180 -1.43 -20.45 5.43
C ILE A 180 -1.70 -21.79 6.12
N VAL A 181 -2.83 -22.42 5.81
CA VAL A 181 -3.21 -23.72 6.39
C VAL A 181 -3.16 -24.79 5.30
N LYS A 182 -2.21 -25.72 5.44
CA LYS A 182 -2.13 -26.86 4.53
C LYS A 182 -3.23 -27.87 4.81
N VAL A 183 -3.91 -28.27 3.75
CA VAL A 183 -4.92 -29.33 3.73
C VAL A 183 -4.51 -30.43 2.75
N THR A 184 -4.91 -31.67 3.03
CA THR A 184 -4.50 -32.86 2.27
C THR A 184 -5.68 -33.62 1.67
N SER A 185 -6.91 -33.21 1.98
CA SER A 185 -8.14 -33.83 1.46
C SER A 185 -9.23 -32.80 1.19
N PRO A 186 -10.21 -33.12 0.31
CA PRO A 186 -11.44 -32.33 0.14
C PRO A 186 -12.16 -32.03 1.46
N GLU A 187 -12.21 -32.98 2.39
CA GLU A 187 -12.87 -32.83 3.69
C GLU A 187 -12.13 -31.86 4.60
N GLU A 188 -10.80 -31.86 4.58
CA GLU A 188 -9.99 -30.86 5.29
C GLU A 188 -10.16 -29.47 4.69
N ALA A 189 -10.23 -29.34 3.36
CA ALA A 189 -10.48 -28.06 2.70
C ALA A 189 -11.83 -27.46 3.13
N LYS A 190 -12.90 -28.28 3.13
CA LYS A 190 -14.23 -27.84 3.62
C LYS A 190 -14.18 -27.42 5.08
N ARG A 191 -13.55 -28.23 5.94
CA ARG A 191 -13.43 -27.92 7.37
C ARG A 191 -12.66 -26.62 7.63
N GLN A 192 -11.63 -26.33 6.84
CA GLN A 192 -10.91 -25.07 6.95
C GLN A 192 -11.81 -23.88 6.60
N VAL A 193 -12.55 -23.94 5.48
CA VAL A 193 -13.54 -22.89 5.16
C VAL A 193 -14.56 -22.72 6.27
N GLN A 194 -15.12 -23.82 6.79
CA GLN A 194 -16.09 -23.81 7.89
C GLN A 194 -15.54 -23.21 9.18
N LYS A 195 -14.23 -23.34 9.44
CA LYS A 195 -13.56 -22.75 10.60
C LYS A 195 -13.51 -21.22 10.52
N GLU A 196 -13.45 -20.66 9.33
CA GLU A 196 -13.42 -19.21 9.11
C GLU A 196 -14.82 -18.57 9.17
N LEU A 197 -15.89 -19.30 8.79
CA LEU A 197 -17.27 -18.78 8.74
C LEU A 197 -17.75 -18.01 9.99
N PRO A 198 -17.47 -18.44 11.24
CA PRO A 198 -17.87 -17.69 12.44
C PRO A 198 -17.34 -16.25 12.50
N TYR A 199 -16.23 -15.97 11.81
CA TYR A 199 -15.58 -14.66 11.75
C TYR A 199 -16.08 -13.79 10.58
N LYS A 200 -17.04 -14.32 9.80
CA LYS A 200 -17.69 -13.66 8.67
C LYS A 200 -16.66 -13.15 7.65
N PRO A 201 -15.84 -14.05 7.05
CA PRO A 201 -14.88 -13.64 6.04
C PRO A 201 -15.58 -12.90 4.89
N ASP A 202 -14.92 -11.91 4.31
CA ASP A 202 -15.46 -11.22 3.13
C ASP A 202 -15.30 -12.10 1.87
N PHE A 203 -14.20 -12.87 1.83
CA PHE A 203 -13.83 -13.78 0.74
C PHE A 203 -13.06 -14.98 1.30
N ILE A 204 -12.91 -16.05 0.52
CA ILE A 204 -12.01 -17.17 0.84
C ILE A 204 -10.82 -17.18 -0.11
N LYS A 205 -9.63 -17.49 0.42
CA LYS A 205 -8.39 -17.61 -0.36
C LYS A 205 -7.92 -19.05 -0.45
N ILE A 206 -7.61 -19.49 -1.67
CA ILE A 206 -6.91 -20.75 -1.92
C ILE A 206 -5.49 -20.45 -2.42
N TRP A 207 -4.50 -21.12 -1.86
CA TRP A 207 -3.13 -21.14 -2.38
C TRP A 207 -2.87 -22.45 -3.13
N TYR A 208 -2.98 -22.41 -4.45
CA TYR A 208 -2.90 -23.59 -5.30
C TYR A 208 -1.49 -23.75 -5.89
N ILE A 209 -0.61 -24.36 -5.10
CA ILE A 209 0.76 -24.68 -5.50
C ILE A 209 0.87 -26.17 -5.83
N VAL A 210 1.59 -26.47 -6.92
CA VAL A 210 1.89 -27.82 -7.36
C VAL A 210 3.34 -28.13 -7.03
N TYR A 211 3.57 -29.21 -6.29
CA TYR A 211 4.92 -29.67 -5.99
C TYR A 211 5.66 -30.08 -7.26
N SER A 212 6.98 -29.85 -7.30
CA SER A 212 7.83 -30.34 -8.39
C SER A 212 7.59 -31.83 -8.63
N GLY A 213 7.47 -32.21 -9.91
CA GLY A 213 7.19 -33.58 -10.34
C GLY A 213 5.72 -34.04 -10.21
N HIS A 214 4.81 -33.20 -9.72
CA HIS A 214 3.39 -33.52 -9.63
C HIS A 214 2.58 -32.81 -10.73
N LYS A 215 1.46 -33.42 -11.12
CA LYS A 215 0.51 -32.78 -12.04
C LYS A 215 -0.44 -31.87 -11.28
N ALA A 216 -0.85 -30.77 -11.90
CA ALA A 216 -1.78 -29.82 -11.29
C ALA A 216 -3.11 -30.48 -10.88
N ASP A 217 -3.67 -31.34 -11.72
CA ASP A 217 -4.93 -32.04 -11.49
C ASP A 217 -4.94 -32.95 -10.25
N SER A 218 -3.78 -33.36 -9.74
CA SER A 218 -3.66 -34.26 -8.58
C SER A 218 -4.26 -33.69 -7.29
N THR A 219 -4.23 -32.37 -7.09
CA THR A 219 -4.81 -31.69 -5.91
C THR A 219 -6.04 -30.86 -6.25
N LEU A 220 -6.51 -30.89 -7.50
CA LEU A 220 -7.73 -30.19 -7.93
C LEU A 220 -9.00 -30.56 -7.13
N PRO A 221 -9.20 -31.81 -6.65
CA PRO A 221 -10.34 -32.12 -5.79
C PRO A 221 -10.38 -31.30 -4.49
N ILE A 222 -9.22 -30.96 -3.92
CA ILE A 222 -9.09 -30.10 -2.73
C ILE A 222 -9.58 -28.69 -3.05
N VAL A 223 -9.09 -28.12 -4.16
CA VAL A 223 -9.45 -26.79 -4.65
C VAL A 223 -10.96 -26.70 -4.92
N LYS A 224 -11.52 -27.69 -5.63
CA LYS A 224 -12.97 -27.77 -5.92
C LYS A 224 -13.82 -27.82 -4.65
N ALA A 225 -13.36 -28.54 -3.63
CA ALA A 225 -14.09 -28.68 -2.38
C ALA A 225 -14.14 -27.36 -1.60
N ALA A 226 -13.02 -26.61 -1.53
CA ALA A 226 -13.00 -25.28 -0.93
C ALA A 226 -13.87 -24.29 -1.71
N ILE A 227 -13.84 -24.31 -3.05
CA ILE A 227 -14.70 -23.46 -3.90
C ILE A 227 -16.18 -23.76 -3.62
N ALA A 228 -16.57 -25.04 -3.66
CA ALA A 228 -17.95 -25.43 -3.46
C ALA A 228 -18.47 -25.05 -2.06
N GLU A 229 -17.67 -25.24 -1.01
CA GLU A 229 -18.06 -24.85 0.36
C GLU A 229 -18.20 -23.33 0.50
N SER A 230 -17.29 -22.57 -0.11
CA SER A 230 -17.33 -21.10 -0.09
C SER A 230 -18.58 -20.57 -0.79
N HIS A 231 -18.87 -21.07 -2.00
CA HIS A 231 -20.06 -20.69 -2.77
C HIS A 231 -21.37 -21.10 -2.07
N ALA A 232 -21.39 -22.26 -1.40
CA ALA A 232 -22.56 -22.69 -0.61
C ALA A 232 -22.87 -21.71 0.55
N ASN A 233 -21.88 -20.92 0.98
CA ASN A 233 -22.01 -19.88 2.00
C ASN A 233 -22.02 -18.45 1.42
N GLY A 234 -22.16 -18.30 0.10
CA GLY A 234 -22.27 -17.00 -0.58
C GLY A 234 -20.96 -16.21 -0.68
N LEU A 235 -19.81 -16.85 -0.50
CA LEU A 235 -18.49 -16.21 -0.52
C LEU A 235 -17.80 -16.40 -1.86
N LYS A 236 -17.20 -15.33 -2.40
CA LYS A 236 -16.30 -15.43 -3.56
C LYS A 236 -14.97 -16.06 -3.17
N VAL A 237 -14.29 -16.68 -4.13
CA VAL A 237 -13.00 -17.34 -3.92
C VAL A 237 -11.90 -16.72 -4.79
N ALA A 238 -10.86 -16.24 -4.10
CA ALA A 238 -9.61 -15.87 -4.70
C ALA A 238 -8.64 -17.05 -4.74
N VAL A 239 -7.85 -17.16 -5.80
CA VAL A 239 -6.87 -18.24 -5.96
C VAL A 239 -5.52 -17.65 -6.36
N HIS A 240 -4.48 -18.03 -5.63
CA HIS A 240 -3.09 -17.89 -6.11
C HIS A 240 -2.79 -19.10 -6.98
N ALA A 241 -2.48 -18.84 -8.26
CA ALA A 241 -2.13 -19.86 -9.25
C ALA A 241 -1.25 -19.22 -10.35
N THR A 242 0.05 -19.15 -10.11
CA THR A 242 1.01 -18.47 -11.02
C THR A 242 1.43 -19.33 -12.21
N GLN A 243 1.08 -20.61 -12.24
CA GLN A 243 1.31 -21.49 -13.38
C GLN A 243 0.08 -21.53 -14.28
N TYR A 244 0.27 -21.54 -15.59
CA TYR A 244 -0.82 -21.50 -16.57
C TYR A 244 -1.86 -22.60 -16.31
N GLU A 245 -1.39 -23.83 -16.08
CA GLU A 245 -2.29 -24.97 -15.91
C GLU A 245 -3.06 -24.91 -14.58
N THR A 246 -2.45 -24.45 -13.48
CA THR A 246 -3.18 -24.30 -12.20
C THR A 246 -4.21 -23.18 -12.29
N ALA A 247 -3.88 -22.06 -12.96
CA ALA A 247 -4.81 -20.96 -13.20
C ALA A 247 -6.01 -21.42 -14.04
N ARG A 248 -5.74 -22.12 -15.15
CA ARG A 248 -6.78 -22.66 -16.04
C ARG A 248 -7.71 -23.62 -15.30
N LEU A 249 -7.16 -24.54 -14.49
CA LEU A 249 -7.94 -25.49 -13.71
C LEU A 249 -8.76 -24.82 -12.60
N ALA A 250 -8.21 -23.83 -11.91
CA ALA A 250 -8.91 -23.08 -10.86
C ALA A 250 -10.09 -22.29 -11.43
N VAL A 251 -9.89 -21.56 -12.54
CA VAL A 251 -10.95 -20.81 -13.23
C VAL A 251 -12.02 -21.75 -13.78
N ALA A 252 -11.62 -22.89 -14.36
CA ALA A 252 -12.55 -23.92 -14.81
C ALA A 252 -13.38 -24.49 -13.64
N ALA A 253 -12.77 -24.64 -12.46
CA ALA A 253 -13.40 -25.13 -11.23
C ALA A 253 -14.35 -24.12 -10.56
N GLY A 254 -14.34 -22.85 -10.98
CA GLY A 254 -15.24 -21.82 -10.46
C GLY A 254 -14.60 -20.82 -9.52
N ALA A 255 -13.26 -20.64 -9.54
CA ALA A 255 -12.65 -19.48 -8.89
C ALA A 255 -13.27 -18.18 -9.43
N ASP A 256 -13.41 -17.16 -8.58
CA ASP A 256 -13.98 -15.86 -8.93
C ASP A 256 -12.89 -14.82 -9.19
N ILE A 257 -11.74 -14.97 -8.51
CA ILE A 257 -10.63 -14.02 -8.53
C ILE A 257 -9.32 -14.79 -8.76
N LEU A 258 -8.59 -14.42 -9.81
CA LEU A 258 -7.24 -14.91 -10.08
C LEU A 258 -6.26 -13.81 -9.67
N VAL A 259 -5.49 -14.07 -8.61
CA VAL A 259 -4.45 -13.14 -8.17
C VAL A 259 -3.07 -13.61 -8.60
N HIS A 260 -2.21 -12.61 -8.76
CA HIS A 260 -0.96 -12.66 -9.48
C HIS A 260 -1.15 -13.12 -10.92
N SER A 261 -0.36 -12.55 -11.82
CA SER A 261 -0.32 -13.06 -13.17
C SER A 261 0.28 -14.48 -13.21
N VAL A 262 -0.18 -15.26 -14.19
CA VAL A 262 0.59 -16.41 -14.67
C VAL A 262 1.96 -15.92 -15.14
N ASP A 263 3.01 -16.63 -14.76
CA ASP A 263 4.41 -16.24 -14.95
C ASP A 263 5.24 -17.24 -15.79
N ASP A 264 4.72 -18.44 -16.04
CA ASP A 264 5.41 -19.51 -16.76
C ASP A 264 5.05 -19.58 -18.26
N ALA A 265 3.90 -19.02 -18.66
CA ALA A 265 3.45 -18.96 -20.05
C ALA A 265 2.59 -17.72 -20.37
N VAL A 266 2.58 -17.35 -21.66
CA VAL A 266 1.66 -16.33 -22.19
C VAL A 266 0.25 -16.93 -22.29
N MET A 267 -0.76 -16.21 -21.81
CA MET A 267 -2.16 -16.61 -21.88
C MET A 267 -2.64 -16.62 -23.33
N ASP A 268 -3.12 -17.78 -23.80
CA ASP A 268 -3.74 -17.89 -25.12
C ASP A 268 -5.17 -17.33 -25.15
N GLY A 269 -5.74 -17.22 -26.36
CA GLY A 269 -7.09 -16.73 -26.56
C GLY A 269 -8.19 -17.55 -25.87
N GLY A 270 -7.96 -18.84 -25.63
CA GLY A 270 -8.90 -19.70 -24.90
C GLY A 270 -8.95 -19.35 -23.42
N MET A 271 -7.79 -19.16 -22.78
CA MET A 271 -7.69 -18.69 -21.40
C MET A 271 -8.30 -17.30 -21.23
N LEU A 272 -7.95 -16.34 -22.11
CA LEU A 272 -8.49 -14.98 -22.08
C LEU A 272 -10.02 -14.96 -22.22
N LYS A 273 -10.56 -15.75 -23.16
CA LYS A 273 -12.00 -15.91 -23.31
C LYS A 273 -12.65 -16.51 -22.06
N MET A 274 -12.01 -17.50 -21.45
CA MET A 274 -12.51 -18.12 -20.23
C MET A 274 -12.57 -17.12 -19.07
N LEU A 275 -11.52 -16.32 -18.87
CA LEU A 275 -11.48 -15.27 -17.85
C LEU A 275 -12.62 -14.26 -18.05
N LYS A 276 -12.82 -13.81 -19.29
CA LYS A 276 -13.88 -12.86 -19.65
C LYS A 276 -15.28 -13.44 -19.43
N ASP A 277 -15.58 -14.60 -20.01
CA ASP A 277 -16.93 -15.19 -19.98
C ASP A 277 -17.38 -15.53 -18.55
N LYS A 278 -16.42 -15.94 -17.71
CA LYS A 278 -16.66 -16.24 -16.29
C LYS A 278 -16.57 -15.00 -15.39
N HIS A 279 -16.33 -13.82 -15.95
CA HIS A 279 -16.20 -12.56 -15.21
C HIS A 279 -15.15 -12.63 -14.09
N ILE A 280 -14.03 -13.31 -14.36
CA ILE A 280 -12.93 -13.44 -13.41
C ILE A 280 -12.31 -12.07 -13.16
N LEU A 281 -12.20 -11.69 -11.90
CA LEU A 281 -11.35 -10.58 -11.51
C LEU A 281 -9.88 -11.03 -11.59
N TYR A 282 -9.10 -10.35 -12.41
CA TYR A 282 -7.68 -10.61 -12.60
C TYR A 282 -6.85 -9.51 -11.94
N ILE A 283 -5.98 -9.88 -11.01
CA ILE A 283 -5.10 -8.95 -10.26
C ILE A 283 -3.64 -9.37 -10.53
N PRO A 284 -2.87 -8.62 -11.35
CA PRO A 284 -1.60 -9.11 -11.87
C PRO A 284 -0.42 -9.03 -10.89
N THR A 285 -0.44 -8.08 -9.94
CA THR A 285 0.64 -7.80 -8.94
C THR A 285 2.03 -7.76 -9.59
N LEU A 286 2.30 -6.74 -10.42
CA LEU A 286 3.43 -6.76 -11.38
C LEU A 286 4.80 -6.55 -10.71
N ARG A 287 4.84 -6.01 -9.49
CA ARG A 287 6.08 -5.54 -8.85
C ARG A 287 6.60 -6.46 -7.74
N VAL A 288 5.87 -7.49 -7.34
CA VAL A 288 6.22 -8.34 -6.18
C VAL A 288 7.61 -8.95 -6.31
N MET A 289 7.85 -9.71 -7.39
CA MET A 289 9.13 -10.39 -7.59
C MET A 289 10.28 -9.41 -7.82
N ASP A 290 10.01 -8.27 -8.47
CA ASP A 290 10.97 -7.18 -8.58
C ASP A 290 11.43 -6.69 -7.19
N GLY A 291 10.50 -6.45 -6.27
CA GLY A 291 10.79 -6.05 -4.89
C GLY A 291 11.74 -7.02 -4.18
N TYR A 292 11.45 -8.32 -4.26
CA TYR A 292 12.34 -9.36 -3.72
C TYR A 292 13.74 -9.29 -4.32
N TYR A 293 13.84 -9.26 -5.65
CA TYR A 293 15.12 -9.29 -6.34
C TYR A 293 15.95 -8.05 -6.06
N ARG A 294 15.34 -6.86 -6.05
CA ARG A 294 16.01 -5.60 -5.70
C ARG A 294 16.55 -5.60 -4.27
N ALA A 295 15.79 -6.16 -3.33
CA ALA A 295 16.25 -6.34 -1.97
C ALA A 295 17.43 -7.32 -1.93
N MET A 296 17.31 -8.50 -2.55
CA MET A 296 18.39 -9.49 -2.56
C MET A 296 19.69 -8.98 -3.20
N ILE A 297 19.61 -8.16 -4.24
CA ILE A 297 20.81 -7.60 -4.90
C ILE A 297 21.26 -6.25 -4.30
N GLN A 298 20.54 -5.73 -3.30
CA GLN A 298 20.78 -4.44 -2.66
C GLN A 298 20.89 -3.31 -3.70
N ARG A 299 19.86 -3.18 -4.56
CA ARG A 299 19.72 -2.10 -5.55
C ARG A 299 18.29 -1.59 -5.57
N GLN A 300 18.02 -0.60 -4.73
CA GLN A 300 16.70 0.00 -4.57
C GLN A 300 16.63 1.37 -5.28
N PRO A 301 15.87 1.50 -6.38
CA PRO A 301 15.68 2.77 -7.05
C PRO A 301 14.52 3.55 -6.40
N PHE A 302 14.55 3.72 -5.08
CA PHE A 302 13.41 4.31 -4.35
C PHE A 302 13.00 5.66 -4.92
N THR A 303 11.71 5.79 -5.23
CA THR A 303 11.17 7.04 -5.74
C THR A 303 10.99 8.06 -4.62
N THR A 304 10.89 9.34 -4.97
CA THR A 304 10.58 10.38 -3.98
C THR A 304 9.21 10.13 -3.33
N HIS A 305 8.27 9.50 -4.03
CA HIS A 305 6.99 9.10 -3.47
C HIS A 305 7.17 8.02 -2.39
N GLU A 306 7.89 6.94 -2.70
CA GLU A 306 8.16 5.88 -1.72
C GLU A 306 8.88 6.42 -0.48
N LEU A 307 9.91 7.25 -0.64
CA LEU A 307 10.64 7.85 0.47
C LEU A 307 9.78 8.78 1.35
N ALA A 308 8.72 9.35 0.79
CA ALA A 308 7.84 10.29 1.49
C ALA A 308 6.64 9.61 2.19
N TYR A 309 6.11 8.52 1.63
CA TYR A 309 4.85 7.92 2.08
C TYR A 309 4.99 6.53 2.71
N SER A 310 6.06 5.80 2.43
CA SER A 310 6.31 4.49 3.06
C SER A 310 6.56 4.62 4.55
N ASP A 311 6.30 3.54 5.29
CA ASP A 311 6.86 3.38 6.62
C ASP A 311 8.40 3.53 6.54
N PRO A 312 8.99 4.55 7.16
CA PRO A 312 10.40 4.86 6.94
C PRO A 312 11.31 3.83 7.61
N PHE A 313 10.84 3.10 8.62
CA PHE A 313 11.65 2.06 9.25
C PHE A 313 11.64 0.80 8.40
N MET A 314 10.48 0.37 7.92
CA MET A 314 10.39 -0.83 7.06
C MET A 314 11.08 -0.62 5.71
N LEU A 315 10.93 0.57 5.10
CA LEU A 315 11.68 0.96 3.90
C LEU A 315 13.19 0.86 4.11
N GLY A 316 13.70 1.35 5.25
CA GLY A 316 15.12 1.32 5.57
C GLY A 316 15.70 -0.11 5.62
N THR A 317 14.93 -1.06 6.16
CA THR A 317 15.38 -2.45 6.32
C THR A 317 15.75 -3.14 5.00
N LEU A 318 15.21 -2.67 3.87
CA LEU A 318 15.46 -3.24 2.54
C LEU A 318 16.93 -3.10 2.09
N THR A 319 17.72 -2.30 2.81
CA THR A 319 19.16 -2.11 2.60
C THR A 319 20.05 -2.75 3.67
N ASP A 320 19.48 -3.51 4.60
CA ASP A 320 20.22 -4.06 5.75
C ASP A 320 21.22 -5.17 5.38
N LEU A 321 21.06 -5.85 4.23
CA LEU A 321 22.03 -6.87 3.80
C LEU A 321 23.41 -6.27 3.51
N LEU A 322 23.50 -4.96 3.24
CA LEU A 322 24.79 -4.24 3.18
C LEU A 322 25.57 -4.32 4.50
N HIS A 323 24.90 -4.60 5.63
CA HIS A 323 25.50 -4.70 6.97
C HIS A 323 25.63 -6.13 7.46
N MET A 324 25.08 -7.09 6.69
CA MET A 324 25.02 -8.51 7.05
C MET A 324 25.62 -9.38 5.94
N PRO A 325 26.89 -9.15 5.53
CA PRO A 325 27.51 -9.90 4.44
C PRO A 325 27.64 -11.41 4.74
N GLU A 326 27.64 -11.79 6.01
CA GLU A 326 27.64 -13.19 6.47
C GLU A 326 26.27 -13.87 6.29
N ALA A 327 25.17 -13.09 6.22
CA ALA A 327 23.81 -13.60 6.14
C ALA A 327 23.38 -13.92 4.70
N TYR A 328 23.81 -13.10 3.74
CA TYR A 328 23.46 -13.23 2.33
C TYR A 328 24.49 -12.55 1.41
N ASP A 329 25.03 -13.30 0.45
CA ASP A 329 25.97 -12.75 -0.54
C ASP A 329 25.23 -12.03 -1.68
N TYR A 330 24.83 -10.78 -1.41
CA TYR A 330 24.17 -9.93 -2.41
C TYR A 330 25.06 -9.61 -3.62
N LYS A 331 26.40 -9.68 -3.48
CA LYS A 331 27.33 -9.42 -4.57
C LYS A 331 27.34 -10.58 -5.57
N ALA A 332 27.34 -11.81 -5.06
CA ALA A 332 27.13 -12.99 -5.91
C ALA A 332 25.74 -12.94 -6.56
N ALA A 333 24.69 -12.57 -5.80
CA ALA A 333 23.33 -12.46 -6.30
C ALA A 333 23.21 -11.49 -7.50
N ARG A 334 23.91 -10.35 -7.49
CA ARG A 334 24.00 -9.41 -8.62
C ARG A 334 24.50 -10.05 -9.93
N GLY A 335 25.20 -11.18 -9.86
CA GLY A 335 25.73 -11.89 -11.04
C GLY A 335 24.71 -12.78 -11.76
N PHE A 336 23.60 -13.16 -11.11
CA PHE A 336 22.62 -14.08 -11.69
C PHE A 336 21.16 -13.62 -11.57
N ILE A 337 20.84 -12.73 -10.61
CA ILE A 337 19.51 -12.11 -10.51
C ILE A 337 19.44 -10.92 -11.47
N HIS A 338 18.47 -10.97 -12.38
CA HIS A 338 18.20 -9.91 -13.35
C HIS A 338 16.82 -9.32 -13.10
N VAL A 339 16.71 -8.00 -13.28
CA VAL A 339 15.49 -7.25 -13.03
C VAL A 339 15.31 -6.22 -14.15
N PRO A 340 14.22 -6.27 -14.94
CA PRO A 340 13.20 -7.32 -14.95
C PRO A 340 13.74 -8.65 -15.49
N ASN A 341 13.10 -9.76 -15.13
CA ASN A 341 13.40 -11.10 -15.65
C ASN A 341 12.35 -11.56 -16.69
N LYS A 342 12.46 -12.83 -17.11
CA LYS A 342 11.54 -13.43 -18.09
C LYS A 342 10.10 -13.51 -17.57
N ALA A 343 9.90 -13.88 -16.31
CA ALA A 343 8.58 -13.95 -15.69
C ALA A 343 7.91 -12.58 -15.67
N ASP A 344 8.63 -11.51 -15.28
CA ASP A 344 8.11 -10.14 -15.31
C ASP A 344 7.60 -9.74 -16.71
N THR A 345 8.33 -10.17 -17.75
CA THR A 345 7.97 -9.90 -19.15
C THR A 345 6.71 -10.67 -19.57
N ILE A 346 6.56 -11.92 -19.12
CA ILE A 346 5.36 -12.74 -19.35
C ILE A 346 4.15 -12.10 -18.65
N MET A 347 4.29 -11.71 -17.39
CA MET A 347 3.23 -11.08 -16.61
C MET A 347 2.76 -9.76 -17.23
N ALA A 348 3.71 -8.91 -17.67
CA ALA A 348 3.43 -7.69 -18.41
C ALA A 348 2.64 -7.96 -19.71
N THR A 349 3.07 -8.96 -20.49
CA THR A 349 2.38 -9.36 -21.73
C THR A 349 0.97 -9.85 -21.43
N ASN A 350 0.82 -10.67 -20.40
CA ASN A 350 -0.44 -11.25 -19.95
C ASN A 350 -1.45 -10.18 -19.50
N LEU A 351 -0.99 -9.16 -18.77
CA LEU A 351 -1.82 -8.01 -18.42
C LEU A 351 -2.36 -7.31 -19.67
N LYS A 352 -1.51 -6.98 -20.64
CA LYS A 352 -1.96 -6.28 -21.85
C LYS A 352 -3.00 -7.08 -22.61
N LEU A 353 -2.77 -8.39 -22.76
CA LEU A 353 -3.69 -9.30 -23.43
C LEU A 353 -5.03 -9.44 -22.68
N ALA A 354 -5.00 -9.53 -21.35
CA ALA A 354 -6.21 -9.56 -20.52
C ALA A 354 -7.04 -8.28 -20.69
N GLN A 355 -6.38 -7.11 -20.63
CA GLN A 355 -7.03 -5.82 -20.83
C GLN A 355 -7.67 -5.72 -22.22
N ASP A 356 -6.92 -6.04 -23.28
CA ASP A 356 -7.39 -5.96 -24.67
C ASP A 356 -8.54 -6.93 -24.95
N ALA A 357 -8.54 -8.09 -24.30
CA ALA A 357 -9.64 -9.05 -24.38
C ALA A 357 -10.90 -8.58 -23.63
N GLY A 358 -10.80 -7.56 -22.78
CA GLY A 358 -11.88 -7.07 -21.92
C GLY A 358 -12.13 -7.98 -20.71
N VAL A 359 -11.09 -8.62 -20.19
CA VAL A 359 -11.12 -9.27 -18.87
C VAL A 359 -11.28 -8.19 -17.79
N LEU A 360 -11.95 -8.52 -16.69
CA LEU A 360 -12.08 -7.60 -15.56
C LEU A 360 -10.75 -7.55 -14.80
N VAL A 361 -10.03 -6.42 -14.92
CA VAL A 361 -8.72 -6.22 -14.28
C VAL A 361 -8.87 -5.28 -13.07
N ALA A 362 -8.13 -5.55 -12.00
CA ALA A 362 -7.96 -4.60 -10.90
C ALA A 362 -6.48 -4.43 -10.54
N ALA A 363 -6.13 -3.22 -10.09
CA ALA A 363 -4.81 -2.93 -9.56
C ALA A 363 -4.69 -3.45 -8.12
N GLY A 364 -3.59 -4.14 -7.83
CA GLY A 364 -3.26 -4.62 -6.48
C GLY A 364 -1.77 -4.89 -6.38
N THR A 365 -1.19 -4.60 -5.21
CA THR A 365 0.26 -4.59 -5.03
C THR A 365 0.83 -5.92 -4.56
N ASP A 366 0.05 -6.68 -3.80
CA ASP A 366 0.54 -7.69 -2.87
C ASP A 366 1.44 -7.09 -1.76
N ALA A 367 1.14 -5.84 -1.36
CA ALA A 367 1.93 -5.12 -0.36
C ALA A 367 1.98 -5.86 0.96
N GLY A 368 3.15 -5.81 1.58
CA GLY A 368 3.53 -6.67 2.71
C GLY A 368 4.71 -7.57 2.34
N ASN A 369 4.84 -7.99 1.07
CA ASN A 369 6.00 -8.76 0.63
C ASN A 369 7.29 -7.91 0.61
N ILE A 370 8.46 -8.57 0.68
CA ILE A 370 9.77 -7.90 0.69
C ILE A 370 9.88 -6.92 -0.49
N GLY A 371 10.07 -5.64 -0.18
CA GLY A 371 10.24 -4.58 -1.18
C GLY A 371 8.95 -4.08 -1.82
N THR A 372 7.79 -4.58 -1.39
CA THR A 372 6.47 -4.08 -1.79
C THR A 372 5.80 -3.49 -0.55
N LEU A 373 5.96 -2.18 -0.36
CA LEU A 373 5.52 -1.50 0.85
C LEU A 373 4.05 -1.13 0.77
N HIS A 374 3.40 -1.16 1.93
CA HIS A 374 2.01 -0.71 2.06
C HIS A 374 1.85 0.76 1.66
N ALA A 375 0.74 1.03 0.98
CA ALA A 375 0.34 2.31 0.41
C ALA A 375 1.22 2.84 -0.73
N SER A 376 2.51 3.07 -0.48
CA SER A 376 3.39 3.78 -1.42
C SER A 376 3.72 3.00 -2.69
N SER A 377 3.85 1.66 -2.61
CA SER A 377 4.14 0.84 -3.80
C SER A 377 2.98 0.78 -4.78
N PHE A 378 1.76 1.17 -4.38
CA PHE A 378 0.59 1.18 -5.27
C PHE A 378 0.82 2.06 -6.51
N LEU A 379 1.43 3.25 -6.34
CA LEU A 379 1.75 4.12 -7.47
C LEU A 379 2.69 3.44 -8.48
N GLU A 380 3.71 2.74 -7.99
CA GLU A 380 4.68 2.06 -8.85
C GLU A 380 4.05 0.87 -9.60
N ASP A 381 3.06 0.19 -9.01
CA ASP A 381 2.24 -0.81 -9.73
C ASP A 381 1.38 -0.15 -10.82
N LEU A 382 0.73 0.98 -10.54
CA LEU A 382 -0.04 1.73 -11.55
C LEU A 382 0.86 2.21 -12.71
N LEU A 383 2.06 2.72 -12.40
CA LEU A 383 3.04 3.13 -13.42
C LEU A 383 3.60 1.92 -14.18
N ALA A 384 3.70 0.74 -13.54
CA ALA A 384 4.04 -0.49 -14.24
C ALA A 384 2.94 -0.90 -15.23
N MET A 385 1.66 -0.78 -14.87
CA MET A 385 0.53 -0.98 -15.80
C MET A 385 0.57 0.01 -16.97
N GLN A 386 0.91 1.28 -16.71
CA GLN A 386 1.09 2.29 -17.77
C GLN A 386 2.23 1.91 -18.73
N LYS A 387 3.36 1.44 -18.18
CA LYS A 387 4.52 1.00 -18.98
C LYS A 387 4.21 -0.21 -19.86
N VAL A 388 3.28 -1.07 -19.44
CA VAL A 388 2.75 -2.19 -20.25
C VAL A 388 1.93 -1.68 -21.46
N GLY A 389 1.44 -0.45 -21.41
CA GLY A 389 0.70 0.20 -22.50
C GLY A 389 -0.80 0.35 -22.23
N LEU A 390 -1.24 0.23 -20.97
CA LEU A 390 -2.59 0.62 -20.58
C LEU A 390 -2.69 2.15 -20.56
N SER A 391 -3.85 2.67 -20.97
CA SER A 391 -4.16 4.10 -20.85
C SER A 391 -4.41 4.48 -19.39
N ASN A 392 -4.20 5.74 -19.03
CA ASN A 392 -4.48 6.23 -17.67
C ASN A 392 -5.96 6.00 -17.29
N ALA A 393 -6.88 6.13 -18.24
CA ALA A 393 -8.29 5.88 -18.01
C ALA A 393 -8.59 4.42 -17.62
N GLU A 394 -7.93 3.45 -18.28
CA GLU A 394 -8.02 2.04 -17.92
C GLU A 394 -7.47 1.81 -16.52
N ILE A 395 -6.27 2.31 -16.22
CA ILE A 395 -5.60 2.11 -14.94
C ILE A 395 -6.41 2.71 -13.79
N ILE A 396 -6.94 3.93 -13.95
CA ILE A 396 -7.79 4.58 -12.96
C ILE A 396 -9.07 3.78 -12.73
N LYS A 397 -9.66 3.23 -13.79
CA LYS A 397 -10.84 2.36 -13.68
C LYS A 397 -10.52 1.03 -12.97
N ASP A 398 -9.35 0.45 -13.26
CA ASP A 398 -8.83 -0.76 -12.63
C ASP A 398 -8.56 -0.56 -11.13
N ALA A 399 -8.07 0.62 -10.75
CA ALA A 399 -7.81 1.03 -9.37
C ALA A 399 -9.06 1.52 -8.61
N THR A 400 -10.23 1.59 -9.25
CA THR A 400 -11.46 2.11 -8.63
C THR A 400 -12.66 1.20 -8.91
N LEU A 401 -13.34 1.42 -10.02
CA LEU A 401 -14.60 0.76 -10.36
C LEU A 401 -14.46 -0.74 -10.55
N ASN A 402 -13.44 -1.19 -11.27
CA ASN A 402 -13.31 -2.62 -11.57
C ASN A 402 -12.94 -3.42 -10.32
N ALA A 403 -12.12 -2.87 -9.41
CA ALA A 403 -11.91 -3.44 -8.09
C ALA A 403 -13.24 -3.58 -7.34
N ALA A 404 -14.04 -2.51 -7.27
CA ALA A 404 -15.35 -2.57 -6.62
C ALA A 404 -16.29 -3.63 -7.24
N ILE A 405 -16.34 -3.75 -8.58
CA ILE A 405 -17.12 -4.79 -9.28
C ILE A 405 -16.60 -6.19 -8.94
N GLY A 406 -15.29 -6.39 -9.05
CA GLY A 406 -14.63 -7.67 -8.83
C GLY A 406 -14.92 -8.26 -7.46
N PHE A 407 -15.02 -7.39 -6.44
CA PHE A 407 -15.32 -7.78 -5.06
C PHE A 407 -16.80 -7.63 -4.67
N GLY A 408 -17.68 -7.23 -5.60
CA GLY A 408 -19.13 -7.11 -5.35
C GLY A 408 -19.51 -5.94 -4.43
N LYS A 409 -18.75 -4.86 -4.49
CA LYS A 409 -18.89 -3.64 -3.66
C LYS A 409 -19.29 -2.42 -4.51
N GLU A 410 -19.52 -2.58 -5.80
CA GLU A 410 -19.82 -1.51 -6.77
C GLU A 410 -21.14 -0.78 -6.51
N LYS A 411 -22.04 -1.34 -5.69
CA LYS A 411 -23.23 -0.63 -5.24
C LYS A 411 -22.87 0.61 -4.41
N ASP A 412 -21.81 0.52 -3.62
CA ASP A 412 -21.44 1.55 -2.64
C ASP A 412 -20.15 2.28 -3.02
N TYR A 413 -19.23 1.66 -3.78
CA TYR A 413 -17.87 2.18 -4.03
C TYR A 413 -17.52 2.27 -5.53
N GLY A 414 -16.36 2.85 -5.82
CA GLY A 414 -15.70 2.79 -7.14
C GLY A 414 -16.19 3.79 -8.20
N SER A 415 -17.16 4.66 -7.91
CA SER A 415 -17.55 5.76 -8.80
C SER A 415 -18.21 6.91 -8.03
N ILE A 416 -18.24 8.11 -8.63
CA ILE A 416 -18.89 9.30 -8.05
C ILE A 416 -20.35 9.34 -8.53
N GLU A 417 -21.24 8.64 -7.83
CA GLU A 417 -22.67 8.54 -8.17
C GLU A 417 -23.55 8.75 -6.92
N LYS A 418 -24.76 9.27 -7.13
CA LYS A 418 -25.74 9.47 -6.04
C LYS A 418 -25.99 8.16 -5.28
N GLY A 419 -25.94 8.24 -3.95
CA GLY A 419 -26.18 7.13 -3.03
C GLY A 419 -24.93 6.31 -2.69
N LYS A 420 -23.81 6.51 -3.41
CA LYS A 420 -22.54 5.86 -3.09
C LYS A 420 -21.85 6.52 -1.89
N ILE A 421 -20.93 5.77 -1.27
CA ILE A 421 -20.03 6.29 -0.24
C ILE A 421 -19.18 7.41 -0.84
N ALA A 422 -19.01 8.49 -0.07
CA ALA A 422 -18.14 9.59 -0.40
C ALA A 422 -16.69 9.23 -0.07
N ASP A 423 -16.13 8.38 -0.92
CA ASP A 423 -14.71 8.00 -0.98
C ASP A 423 -14.12 8.64 -2.24
N LEU A 424 -13.41 9.74 -2.07
CA LEU A 424 -12.97 10.63 -3.15
C LEU A 424 -11.56 11.13 -2.90
N ILE A 425 -10.82 11.44 -3.95
CA ILE A 425 -9.52 12.11 -3.86
C ILE A 425 -9.50 13.36 -4.73
N LEU A 426 -8.90 14.43 -4.21
CA LEU A 426 -8.69 15.69 -4.90
C LEU A 426 -7.23 15.79 -5.36
N LEU A 427 -7.04 16.23 -6.58
CA LEU A 427 -5.77 16.30 -7.29
C LEU A 427 -5.59 17.69 -7.89
N GLU A 428 -4.35 18.17 -7.95
CA GLU A 428 -4.03 19.49 -8.53
C GLU A 428 -3.97 19.48 -10.07
N LYS A 429 -3.97 18.30 -10.69
CA LYS A 429 -3.82 18.10 -12.15
C LYS A 429 -4.66 16.92 -12.63
N ASP A 430 -4.90 16.87 -13.95
CA ASP A 430 -5.72 15.82 -14.57
C ASP A 430 -4.98 14.46 -14.59
N PRO A 431 -5.46 13.44 -13.85
CA PRO A 431 -4.83 12.12 -13.85
C PRO A 431 -5.01 11.37 -15.18
N LEU A 432 -5.99 11.74 -16.02
CA LEU A 432 -6.13 11.18 -17.37
C LEU A 432 -5.03 11.66 -18.33
N LEU A 433 -4.34 12.76 -18.01
CA LEU A 433 -3.21 13.28 -18.79
C LEU A 433 -1.85 12.88 -18.21
N ASP A 434 -1.72 12.85 -16.88
CA ASP A 434 -0.49 12.47 -16.19
C ASP A 434 -0.79 11.61 -14.96
N LEU A 435 -0.45 10.32 -15.01
CA LEU A 435 -0.74 9.38 -13.93
C LEU A 435 0.10 9.66 -12.66
N ASN A 436 1.26 10.31 -12.79
CA ASN A 436 2.16 10.60 -11.66
C ASN A 436 1.50 11.51 -10.60
N VAL A 437 0.45 12.23 -10.97
CA VAL A 437 -0.29 13.12 -10.06
C VAL A 437 -0.94 12.35 -8.91
N LEU A 438 -1.19 11.04 -9.08
CA LEU A 438 -1.67 10.14 -8.02
C LEU A 438 -0.66 9.98 -6.88
N GLY A 439 0.64 10.26 -7.13
CA GLY A 439 1.67 10.26 -6.09
C GLY A 439 1.63 11.47 -5.15
N ASN A 440 0.75 12.45 -5.40
CA ASN A 440 0.61 13.64 -4.57
C ASN A 440 -0.86 14.08 -4.45
N VAL A 441 -1.63 13.32 -3.68
CA VAL A 441 -3.03 13.61 -3.36
C VAL A 441 -3.12 14.82 -2.42
N SER A 442 -3.89 15.85 -2.81
CA SER A 442 -4.02 17.06 -1.99
C SER A 442 -5.04 16.92 -0.87
N MET A 443 -6.08 16.10 -1.10
CA MET A 443 -7.10 15.80 -0.10
C MET A 443 -7.71 14.43 -0.37
N THR A 444 -7.91 13.66 0.69
CA THR A 444 -8.68 12.43 0.67
C THR A 444 -9.97 12.64 1.45
N ILE A 445 -11.10 12.30 0.85
CA ILE A 445 -12.39 12.24 1.54
C ILE A 445 -12.70 10.76 1.69
N HIS A 446 -12.83 10.30 2.94
CA HIS A 446 -13.15 8.91 3.24
C HIS A 446 -14.37 8.83 4.15
N ASN A 447 -15.37 8.05 3.76
CA ASN A 447 -16.66 7.98 4.45
C ASN A 447 -17.24 9.38 4.73
N GLY A 448 -17.08 10.30 3.77
CA GLY A 448 -17.52 11.70 3.87
C GLY A 448 -16.75 12.56 4.86
N LYS A 449 -15.61 12.12 5.39
CA LYS A 449 -14.71 12.91 6.24
C LYS A 449 -13.48 13.36 5.48
N ILE A 450 -13.03 14.58 5.72
CA ILE A 450 -11.89 15.20 5.04
C ILE A 450 -10.59 14.88 5.78
N PHE A 451 -9.59 14.44 5.01
CA PHE A 451 -8.23 14.19 5.45
C PHE A 451 -7.23 14.89 4.54
N THR A 452 -6.15 15.40 5.15
CA THR A 452 -4.97 15.89 4.44
C THR A 452 -3.77 15.06 4.88
N LYS A 453 -2.72 15.07 4.06
CA LYS A 453 -1.47 14.36 4.35
C LYS A 453 -0.91 14.73 5.73
N GLU A 454 -0.87 16.01 6.07
CA GLU A 454 -0.26 16.52 7.30
C GLU A 454 -0.99 16.00 8.54
N LYS A 455 -2.31 15.81 8.43
CA LYS A 455 -3.13 15.25 9.52
C LYS A 455 -2.97 13.74 9.64
N LEU A 456 -2.80 13.04 8.52
CA LEU A 456 -2.68 11.58 8.48
C LEU A 456 -1.28 11.11 8.86
N LEU A 457 -0.25 11.83 8.42
CA LEU A 457 1.16 11.49 8.60
C LEU A 457 1.85 12.57 9.45
N PRO A 458 1.56 12.62 10.76
CA PRO A 458 2.22 13.56 11.64
C PRO A 458 3.72 13.27 11.67
N VAL A 459 4.50 14.34 11.55
CA VAL A 459 5.95 14.25 11.52
C VAL A 459 6.49 14.21 12.94
N THR A 460 7.41 13.28 13.22
CA THR A 460 8.17 13.26 14.47
C THR A 460 9.65 13.52 14.20
N PRO A 461 10.43 13.98 15.21
CA PRO A 461 11.87 14.12 15.07
C PRO A 461 12.55 12.84 14.55
N GLU A 462 12.13 11.69 15.05
CA GLU A 462 12.65 10.39 14.64
C GLU A 462 12.32 10.06 13.17
N ILE A 463 11.08 10.31 12.74
CA ILE A 463 10.66 10.10 11.36
C ILE A 463 11.49 10.98 10.41
N LEU A 464 11.74 12.26 10.75
CA LEU A 464 12.58 13.13 9.91
C LEU A 464 14.01 12.61 9.78
N ALA A 465 14.61 12.17 10.89
CA ALA A 465 15.95 11.60 10.90
C ALA A 465 16.01 10.29 10.11
N GLN A 466 14.96 9.47 10.15
CA GLN A 466 14.87 8.24 9.36
C GLN A 466 14.64 8.51 7.86
N GLN A 467 13.77 9.47 7.51
CA GLN A 467 13.49 9.82 6.12
C GLN A 467 14.72 10.39 5.42
N GLN A 468 15.46 11.29 6.09
CA GLN A 468 16.71 11.81 5.50
C GLN A 468 17.74 10.70 5.33
N LEU A 469 17.86 9.76 6.29
CA LEU A 469 18.78 8.63 6.20
C LEU A 469 18.45 7.73 5.01
N ASN A 470 17.18 7.36 4.87
CA ASN A 470 16.73 6.53 3.75
C ASN A 470 17.02 7.21 2.41
N ALA A 471 16.76 8.51 2.31
CA ALA A 471 17.00 9.26 1.08
C ALA A 471 18.50 9.48 0.79
N TYR A 472 19.32 9.63 1.83
CA TYR A 472 20.78 9.64 1.73
C TYR A 472 21.29 8.31 1.17
N ASN A 473 20.83 7.18 1.72
CA ASN A 473 21.20 5.84 1.26
C ASN A 473 20.67 5.54 -0.15
N ALA A 474 19.54 6.12 -0.53
CA ALA A 474 19.00 6.03 -1.89
C ALA A 474 19.74 6.94 -2.90
N GLY A 475 20.61 7.86 -2.44
CA GLY A 475 21.20 8.89 -3.29
C GLY A 475 20.18 9.86 -3.90
N ASN A 476 18.97 9.95 -3.32
CA ASN A 476 17.88 10.77 -3.84
C ASN A 476 17.95 12.18 -3.25
N LEU A 477 18.54 13.12 -4.00
CA LEU A 477 18.83 14.47 -3.50
C LEU A 477 17.58 15.23 -3.04
N GLU A 478 16.49 15.20 -3.80
CA GLU A 478 15.30 15.98 -3.44
C GLU A 478 14.57 15.37 -2.23
N ALA A 479 14.50 14.04 -2.14
CA ALA A 479 13.99 13.38 -0.93
C ALA A 479 14.90 13.60 0.28
N PHE A 480 16.22 13.65 0.10
CA PHE A 480 17.18 13.91 1.16
C PHE A 480 17.01 15.32 1.72
N LEU A 481 16.74 16.31 0.87
CA LEU A 481 16.54 17.69 1.30
C LEU A 481 15.15 17.95 1.89
N ALA A 482 14.15 17.11 1.61
CA ALA A 482 12.76 17.36 2.02
C ALA A 482 12.54 17.46 3.55
N PRO A 483 13.20 16.66 4.41
CA PRO A 483 13.12 16.78 5.87
C PRO A 483 13.73 18.07 6.43
N TYR A 484 14.61 18.74 5.69
CA TYR A 484 15.30 19.94 6.16
C TYR A 484 14.49 21.22 5.94
N SER A 485 14.69 22.21 6.80
CA SER A 485 14.22 23.57 6.58
C SER A 485 15.02 24.26 5.47
N ASP A 486 14.46 25.27 4.83
CA ASP A 486 15.15 26.01 3.76
C ASP A 486 16.38 26.77 4.28
N SER A 487 16.39 27.11 5.58
CA SER A 487 17.46 27.82 6.29
C SER A 487 18.29 26.92 7.22
N VAL A 488 18.32 25.61 6.98
CA VAL A 488 19.07 24.66 7.81
C VAL A 488 20.54 25.06 7.96
N LYS A 489 21.11 24.86 9.15
CA LYS A 489 22.52 25.13 9.43
C LYS A 489 23.26 23.87 9.84
N ILE A 490 24.36 23.57 9.18
CA ILE A 490 25.21 22.40 9.46
C ILE A 490 26.51 22.87 10.09
N TYR A 491 26.87 22.33 11.25
CA TYR A 491 28.03 22.72 12.04
C TYR A 491 29.00 21.55 12.24
N ASP A 492 30.28 21.89 12.34
CA ASP A 492 31.27 21.04 12.99
C ASP A 492 31.07 21.12 14.50
N GLN A 493 30.79 19.99 15.15
CA GLN A 493 30.42 19.96 16.56
C GLN A 493 31.59 20.30 17.48
N ALA A 494 32.83 19.95 17.10
CA ALA A 494 34.00 20.16 17.93
C ALA A 494 34.44 21.64 17.97
N SER A 495 34.45 22.31 16.81
CA SER A 495 34.87 23.71 16.68
C SER A 495 33.71 24.71 16.76
N GLY A 496 32.46 24.26 16.59
CA GLY A 496 31.29 25.12 16.46
C GLY A 496 31.24 25.89 15.13
N LYS A 497 32.14 25.59 14.19
CA LYS A 497 32.21 26.26 12.89
C LYS A 497 31.01 25.90 12.02
N LEU A 498 30.36 26.91 11.45
CA LEU A 498 29.34 26.72 10.42
C LEU A 498 29.99 26.17 9.13
N LEU A 499 29.49 25.04 8.65
CA LEU A 499 29.97 24.34 7.46
C LEU A 499 29.11 24.64 6.23
N LEU A 500 27.78 24.54 6.37
CA LEU A 500 26.81 24.77 5.30
C LEU A 500 25.59 25.51 5.85
N GLU A 501 24.96 26.34 5.01
CA GLU A 501 23.71 27.02 5.33
C GLU A 501 22.75 26.96 4.14
N GLY A 502 21.54 26.47 4.40
CA GLY A 502 20.44 26.34 3.47
C GLY A 502 20.53 25.17 2.49
N LYS A 503 19.39 24.82 1.91
CA LYS A 503 19.27 23.68 0.97
C LYS A 503 20.12 23.85 -0.28
N GLU A 504 20.31 25.08 -0.78
CA GLU A 504 21.14 25.34 -1.95
C GLU A 504 22.62 24.99 -1.72
N ALA A 505 23.15 25.26 -0.53
CA ALA A 505 24.50 24.84 -0.18
C ALA A 505 24.59 23.30 -0.06
N MET A 506 23.57 22.67 0.53
CA MET A 506 23.49 21.21 0.60
C MET A 506 23.41 20.58 -0.80
N ARG A 507 22.60 21.11 -1.73
CA ARG A 507 22.54 20.64 -3.13
C ARG A 507 23.91 20.63 -3.79
N LYS A 508 24.68 21.71 -3.62
CA LYS A 508 26.04 21.84 -4.17
C LYS A 508 27.03 20.86 -3.54
N SER A 509 26.83 20.50 -2.26
CA SER A 509 27.71 19.57 -1.53
C SER A 509 27.36 18.09 -1.79
N TYR A 510 26.10 17.72 -1.59
CA TYR A 510 25.63 16.32 -1.65
C TYR A 510 25.29 15.85 -3.06
N GLY A 511 24.89 16.75 -3.97
CA GLY A 511 24.57 16.39 -5.35
C GLY A 511 25.73 15.72 -6.10
N PRO A 512 26.96 16.28 -6.08
CA PRO A 512 28.13 15.62 -6.63
C PRO A 512 28.51 14.33 -5.89
N LEU A 513 28.33 14.28 -4.56
CA LEU A 513 28.62 13.09 -3.75
C LEU A 513 27.77 11.90 -4.18
N PHE A 514 26.44 12.07 -4.24
CA PHE A 514 25.52 11.00 -4.64
C PHE A 514 25.78 10.51 -6.06
N LYS A 515 26.23 11.39 -6.98
CA LYS A 515 26.63 10.99 -8.33
C LYS A 515 27.95 10.22 -8.37
N ALA A 516 28.92 10.60 -7.53
CA ALA A 516 30.27 10.03 -7.54
C ALA A 516 30.39 8.75 -6.69
N ALA A 517 29.51 8.54 -5.72
CA ALA A 517 29.54 7.42 -4.78
C ALA A 517 28.21 6.62 -4.81
N PRO A 518 27.97 5.79 -5.84
CA PRO A 518 26.73 5.02 -5.96
C PRO A 518 26.58 3.89 -4.94
N GLU A 519 27.67 3.50 -4.26
CA GLU A 519 27.65 2.51 -3.16
C GLU A 519 27.71 3.22 -1.79
N LEU A 520 27.44 4.53 -1.74
CA LEU A 520 27.36 5.30 -0.51
C LEU A 520 26.27 4.75 0.39
N HIS A 521 26.62 4.52 1.65
CA HIS A 521 25.66 4.02 2.61
C HIS A 521 25.96 4.50 4.02
N CYS A 522 24.94 4.91 4.76
CA CYS A 522 24.99 5.24 6.17
C CYS A 522 24.15 4.24 6.98
N GLN A 523 24.80 3.60 7.96
CA GLN A 523 24.16 2.75 8.94
C GLN A 523 24.04 3.51 10.27
N VAL A 524 22.84 3.61 10.83
CA VAL A 524 22.67 4.10 12.21
C VAL A 524 22.96 2.94 13.17
N VAL A 525 24.04 3.09 13.95
CA VAL A 525 24.48 2.13 14.97
C VAL A 525 23.63 2.30 16.24
N LYS A 526 23.32 3.55 16.59
CA LYS A 526 22.51 3.88 17.75
C LYS A 526 21.77 5.20 17.52
N ARG A 527 20.52 5.27 17.96
CA ARG A 527 19.71 6.49 17.96
C ARG A 527 19.23 6.83 19.37
N ILE A 528 19.25 8.11 19.71
CA ILE A 528 18.60 8.67 20.90
C ILE A 528 17.67 9.79 20.45
N VAL A 529 16.41 9.74 20.88
CA VAL A 529 15.42 10.80 20.63
C VAL A 529 15.10 11.47 21.96
N ALA A 530 15.29 12.79 22.04
CA ALA A 530 15.06 13.59 23.24
C ALA A 530 14.38 14.92 22.87
N GLY A 531 13.06 14.99 23.07
CA GLY A 531 12.27 16.15 22.68
C GLY A 531 12.38 16.40 21.18
N ASN A 532 12.84 17.59 20.79
CA ASN A 532 13.04 17.98 19.40
C ASN A 532 14.47 17.67 18.87
N THR A 533 15.23 16.82 19.56
CA THR A 533 16.60 16.48 19.18
C THR A 533 16.73 14.99 18.92
N VAL A 534 17.42 14.64 17.84
CA VAL A 534 17.83 13.26 17.52
C VAL A 534 19.35 13.19 17.50
N VAL A 535 19.93 12.19 18.15
CA VAL A 535 21.36 11.92 18.13
C VAL A 535 21.58 10.55 17.52
N ASP A 536 22.26 10.51 16.38
CA ASP A 536 22.62 9.29 15.69
C ASP A 536 24.13 9.05 15.79
N GLU A 537 24.49 7.84 16.19
CA GLU A 537 25.82 7.27 15.96
C GLU A 537 25.77 6.58 14.58
N GLU A 538 26.51 7.12 13.62
CA GLU A 538 26.46 6.75 12.22
C GLU A 538 27.76 6.09 11.77
N ARG A 539 27.64 5.08 10.92
CA ARG A 539 28.75 4.45 10.21
C ARG A 539 28.53 4.58 8.70
N VAL A 540 29.35 5.38 8.04
CA VAL A 540 29.26 5.68 6.61
C VAL A 540 30.31 4.88 5.84
N THR A 541 29.88 4.20 4.78
CA THR A 541 30.71 3.43 3.85
C THR A 541 30.47 3.87 2.40
N GLY A 542 31.24 3.34 1.45
CA GLY A 542 31.12 3.70 0.02
C GLY A 542 31.91 4.94 -0.41
N ILE A 543 32.65 5.58 0.52
CA ILE A 543 33.57 6.69 0.22
C ILE A 543 35.03 6.21 0.38
N LYS A 544 35.77 6.09 -0.73
CA LYS A 544 37.23 5.87 -0.76
C LYS A 544 37.73 4.72 0.15
N ASP A 545 37.04 3.58 0.11
CA ASP A 545 37.40 2.31 0.77
C ASP A 545 37.53 2.32 2.31
N LYS A 546 37.17 3.41 3.00
CA LYS A 546 37.20 3.49 4.47
C LYS A 546 35.80 3.73 5.04
N ALA A 547 35.48 3.03 6.12
CA ALA A 547 34.33 3.37 6.94
C ALA A 547 34.64 4.61 7.78
N LEU A 548 33.72 5.56 7.82
CA LEU A 548 33.75 6.72 8.70
C LEU A 548 32.72 6.50 9.81
N THR A 549 33.06 6.88 11.04
CA THR A 549 32.10 6.92 12.13
C THR A 549 31.83 8.38 12.46
N ALA A 550 30.58 8.73 12.72
CA ALA A 550 30.20 10.07 13.12
C ALA A 550 29.13 10.04 14.21
N VAL A 551 29.09 11.08 15.02
CA VAL A 551 27.91 11.41 15.85
C VAL A 551 27.24 12.62 15.24
N VAL A 552 25.99 12.46 14.84
CA VAL A 552 25.20 13.50 14.18
C VAL A 552 24.03 13.90 15.08
N ILE A 553 23.93 15.19 15.38
CA ILE A 553 22.89 15.76 16.22
C ILE A 553 21.96 16.59 15.35
N TYR A 554 20.72 16.15 15.19
CA TYR A 554 19.65 16.84 14.47
C TYR A 554 18.80 17.62 15.46
N THR A 555 18.59 18.92 15.22
CA THR A 555 17.59 19.73 15.93
C THR A 555 16.42 20.03 15.02
N ILE A 556 15.22 19.74 15.51
CA ILE A 556 13.96 19.86 14.79
C ILE A 556 13.19 21.07 15.32
N ASP A 557 12.58 21.81 14.40
CA ASP A 557 11.65 22.90 14.71
C ASP A 557 10.63 23.02 13.56
N HIS A 558 9.37 23.25 13.90
CA HIS A 558 8.25 23.32 12.94
C HIS A 558 8.26 22.21 11.87
N ASP A 559 8.33 20.94 12.32
CA ASP A 559 8.34 19.73 11.48
C ASP A 559 9.49 19.66 10.45
N LYS A 560 10.59 20.37 10.70
CA LYS A 560 11.79 20.38 9.85
C LYS A 560 13.07 20.29 10.66
N ILE A 561 14.09 19.67 10.06
CA ILE A 561 15.46 19.73 10.59
C ILE A 561 16.02 21.14 10.31
N VAL A 562 16.26 21.90 11.38
CA VAL A 562 16.76 23.29 11.30
C VAL A 562 18.24 23.41 11.59
N LYS A 563 18.81 22.43 12.31
CA LYS A 563 20.24 22.39 12.62
C LYS A 563 20.75 20.96 12.61
N VAL A 564 21.96 20.79 12.10
CA VAL A 564 22.75 19.56 12.20
C VAL A 564 24.10 19.91 12.80
N ALA A 565 24.57 19.14 13.77
CA ALA A 565 25.94 19.23 14.25
C ALA A 565 26.62 17.87 14.16
N MET A 566 27.78 17.81 13.51
CA MET A 566 28.47 16.55 13.20
C MET A 566 29.82 16.51 13.93
N ALA A 567 30.10 15.40 14.60
CA ALA A 567 31.43 15.05 15.10
C ALA A 567 31.91 13.80 14.34
N MET A 568 33.04 13.90 13.64
CA MET A 568 33.66 12.79 12.88
C MET A 568 34.88 12.22 13.58
#